data_AF-A0A166MFL7-F1
#
_entry.id   AF-A0A166MFL7-F1
#
_cell.length_a   1.000
_cell.length_b   1.000
_cell.length_c   1.000
_cell.angle_alpha   90.00
_cell.angle_beta   90.00
_cell.angle_gamma   90.00
#
_symmetry.space_group_name_H-M   'P 1'
#
loop_
_entity.id
_entity.type
_entity.pdbx_description
1 polymer ?
#
loop_
_entity_poly.entity_id
_entity_poly.type
_entity_poly.pdbx_seq_one_letter_code
_entity_poly.pdbx_strand_id
1 'polypeptide(L)'
;MSDDVWDFVFAREESVDSDTNLETLVAMRRELEYWYPLDVHVSGKDLVQNHLTFFLYIHVALWPKEGIRPNGHLLNGAKMSKSTGNFLTLRQTVENVGTDAARITIADAGDAVEDANLEKRVANKTILKLYELKKWLKEMLYSVVLIESPDDFVCKRDDNEVVNVNMVQRTGAFNLRDELLKN
;
A
#
# COMPACT_ATOMS: atom_id res chain seq x y z
N MET A 1 -2.75 -33.13 16.15
CA MET A 1 -3.88 -32.44 16.80
C MET A 1 -5.15 -33.16 16.39
N SER A 2 -5.99 -33.52 17.35
CA SER A 2 -7.30 -34.14 17.13
C SER A 2 -8.34 -33.10 16.70
N ASP A 3 -9.51 -33.56 16.27
CA ASP A 3 -10.63 -32.70 15.89
C ASP A 3 -11.10 -31.85 17.08
N ASP A 4 -11.16 -32.41 18.29
CA ASP A 4 -11.54 -31.68 19.52
C ASP A 4 -10.60 -30.50 19.83
N VAL A 5 -9.30 -30.65 19.53
CA VAL A 5 -8.33 -29.57 19.68
C VAL A 5 -8.57 -28.46 18.67
N TRP A 6 -8.91 -28.81 17.42
CA TRP A 6 -9.24 -27.81 16.41
C TRP A 6 -10.56 -27.13 16.68
N ASP A 7 -11.57 -27.85 17.15
CA ASP A 7 -12.86 -27.26 17.52
C ASP A 7 -12.72 -26.28 18.69
N PHE A 8 -11.83 -26.56 19.66
CA PHE A 8 -11.48 -25.58 20.69
C PHE A 8 -10.74 -24.35 20.14
N VAL A 9 -9.72 -24.55 19.30
CA VAL A 9 -8.95 -23.44 18.70
C VAL A 9 -9.84 -22.58 17.81
N PHE A 10 -10.78 -23.20 17.08
CA PHE A 10 -11.76 -22.55 16.22
C PHE A 10 -12.96 -21.92 16.93
N ALA A 11 -12.91 -21.87 18.26
CA ALA A 11 -13.97 -21.33 19.12
C ALA A 11 -15.33 -22.01 18.93
N ARG A 12 -15.33 -23.28 18.53
CA ARG A 12 -16.53 -24.13 18.39
C ARG A 12 -16.85 -24.88 19.67
N GLU A 13 -15.82 -25.16 20.48
CA GLU A 13 -15.93 -25.79 21.81
C GLU A 13 -15.29 -24.89 22.88
N GLU A 14 -15.82 -24.92 24.11
CA GLU A 14 -15.32 -24.10 25.23
C GLU A 14 -14.18 -24.75 26.01
N SER A 15 -14.01 -26.06 25.88
CA SER A 15 -13.01 -26.82 26.61
C SER A 15 -12.45 -27.95 25.74
N VAL A 16 -11.24 -28.40 26.05
CA VAL A 16 -10.58 -29.50 25.35
C VAL A 16 -9.80 -30.34 26.34
N ASP A 17 -9.95 -31.65 26.23
CA ASP A 17 -9.06 -32.61 26.87
C ASP A 17 -7.98 -33.02 25.86
N SER A 18 -6.73 -32.67 26.14
CA SER A 18 -5.63 -32.82 25.20
C SER A 18 -4.29 -32.86 25.94
N ASP A 19 -3.38 -33.71 25.45
CA ASP A 19 -2.00 -33.79 25.93
C ASP A 19 -1.17 -32.52 25.64
N THR A 20 -1.70 -31.60 24.82
CA THR A 20 -1.08 -30.32 24.47
C THR A 20 -1.27 -29.30 25.59
N ASN A 21 -0.24 -28.50 25.88
CA ASN A 21 -0.31 -27.44 26.89
C ASN A 21 -1.50 -26.48 26.65
N LEU A 22 -2.39 -26.41 27.64
CA LEU A 22 -3.59 -25.58 27.61
C LEU A 22 -3.28 -24.09 27.37
N GLU A 23 -2.19 -23.56 27.94
CA GLU A 23 -1.79 -22.16 27.73
C GLU A 23 -1.52 -21.86 26.25
N THR A 24 -0.93 -22.83 25.53
CA THR A 24 -0.67 -22.71 24.10
C THR A 24 -1.96 -22.75 23.29
N LEU A 25 -2.89 -23.65 23.63
CA LEU A 25 -4.18 -23.75 22.96
C LEU A 25 -5.03 -22.48 23.16
N VAL A 26 -5.04 -21.94 24.37
CA VAL A 26 -5.72 -20.67 24.68
C VAL A 26 -5.09 -19.51 23.90
N ALA A 27 -3.76 -19.47 23.78
CA ALA A 27 -3.09 -18.46 22.97
C ALA A 27 -3.46 -18.58 21.48
N MET A 28 -3.48 -19.80 20.93
CA MET A 28 -3.89 -20.06 19.54
C MET A 28 -5.34 -19.62 19.28
N ARG A 29 -6.26 -19.97 20.19
CA ARG A 29 -7.66 -19.54 20.11
C ARG A 29 -7.78 -18.02 20.13
N ARG A 30 -7.06 -17.36 21.03
CA ARG A 30 -7.05 -15.89 21.14
C ARG A 30 -6.57 -15.23 19.84
N GLU A 31 -5.54 -15.78 19.19
CA GLU A 31 -5.10 -15.25 17.89
C GLU A 31 -6.20 -15.37 16.84
N LEU A 32 -6.89 -16.51 16.76
CA LEU A 32 -8.01 -16.65 15.83
C LEU A 32 -9.14 -15.67 16.15
N GLU A 33 -9.61 -15.61 17.40
CA GLU A 33 -10.69 -14.70 17.81
C GLU A 33 -10.34 -13.23 17.61
N TYR A 34 -9.04 -12.88 17.61
CA TYR A 34 -8.57 -11.52 17.32
C TYR A 34 -8.52 -11.21 15.82
N TRP A 35 -7.98 -12.12 15.00
CA TRP A 35 -7.77 -11.89 13.57
C TRP A 35 -8.99 -12.20 12.69
N TYR A 36 -9.93 -13.01 13.18
CA TYR A 36 -11.16 -13.35 12.47
C TYR A 36 -12.33 -12.46 12.93
N PRO A 37 -13.27 -12.09 12.05
CA PRO A 37 -13.44 -12.54 10.66
C PRO A 37 -12.42 -11.93 9.69
N LEU A 38 -12.21 -12.58 8.54
CA LEU A 38 -11.36 -12.05 7.48
C LEU A 38 -11.96 -10.76 6.89
N ASP A 39 -11.23 -9.65 7.00
CA ASP A 39 -11.66 -8.36 6.44
C ASP A 39 -11.74 -8.37 4.91
N VAL A 40 -10.71 -8.89 4.23
CA VAL A 40 -10.62 -8.87 2.78
C VAL A 40 -9.82 -10.04 2.19
N HIS A 41 -10.38 -10.67 1.15
CA HIS A 41 -9.71 -11.61 0.28
C HIS A 41 -9.57 -11.01 -1.13
N VAL A 42 -8.34 -10.70 -1.56
CA VAL A 42 -8.06 -10.15 -2.90
C VAL A 42 -7.56 -11.26 -3.82
N SER A 43 -8.15 -11.41 -5.00
CA SER A 43 -7.76 -12.47 -5.94
C SER A 43 -8.11 -12.18 -7.40
N GLY A 44 -7.56 -12.97 -8.33
CA GLY A 44 -7.90 -12.87 -9.75
C GLY A 44 -9.35 -13.30 -10.04
N LYS A 45 -9.97 -12.68 -11.05
CA LYS A 45 -11.34 -13.00 -11.49
C LYS A 45 -11.52 -14.44 -11.96
N ASP A 46 -10.45 -15.10 -12.35
CA ASP A 46 -10.42 -16.50 -12.74
C ASP A 46 -10.80 -17.45 -11.59
N LEU A 47 -10.59 -17.03 -10.33
CA LEU A 47 -10.92 -17.85 -9.16
C LEU A 47 -12.36 -17.69 -8.67
N VAL A 48 -13.13 -16.76 -9.25
CA VAL A 48 -14.52 -16.49 -8.84
C VAL A 48 -15.39 -17.75 -8.99
N GLN A 49 -15.28 -18.44 -10.12
CA GLN A 49 -16.09 -19.62 -10.45
C GLN A 49 -15.68 -20.89 -9.70
N ASN A 50 -14.63 -20.85 -8.89
CA ASN A 50 -14.12 -22.02 -8.17
C ASN A 50 -13.74 -21.67 -6.72
N HIS A 51 -12.47 -21.37 -6.44
CA HIS A 51 -11.89 -21.17 -5.13
C HIS A 51 -12.65 -20.14 -4.30
N LEU A 52 -13.00 -18.98 -4.85
CA LEU A 52 -13.72 -17.95 -4.11
C LEU A 52 -15.17 -18.36 -3.79
N THR A 53 -15.79 -19.15 -4.67
CA THR A 53 -17.10 -19.75 -4.40
C THR A 53 -17.00 -20.80 -3.30
N PHE A 54 -16.02 -21.71 -3.36
CA PHE A 54 -15.81 -22.72 -2.32
C PHE A 54 -15.43 -22.10 -0.97
N PHE A 55 -14.63 -21.04 -1.01
CA PHE A 55 -14.26 -20.22 0.14
C PHE A 55 -15.51 -19.69 0.85
N LEU A 56 -16.45 -19.07 0.13
CA LEU A 56 -17.71 -18.63 0.73
C LEU A 56 -18.54 -19.78 1.31
N TYR A 57 -18.66 -20.92 0.61
CA TYR A 57 -19.41 -22.07 1.13
C TYR A 57 -18.83 -22.61 2.43
N ILE A 58 -17.50 -22.75 2.52
CA ILE A 58 -16.81 -23.26 3.69
C ILE A 58 -16.93 -22.28 4.85
N HIS A 59 -16.72 -20.98 4.61
CA HIS A 59 -16.78 -19.99 5.68
C HIS A 59 -18.21 -19.78 6.16
N VAL A 60 -19.22 -19.69 5.30
CA VAL A 60 -20.62 -19.62 5.77
C VAL A 60 -21.01 -20.83 6.64
N ALA A 61 -20.43 -22.00 6.41
CA ALA A 61 -20.65 -23.17 7.25
C ALA A 61 -19.96 -23.11 8.63
N LEU A 62 -18.92 -22.28 8.79
CA LEU A 62 -18.07 -22.21 10.00
C LEU A 62 -18.14 -20.84 10.70
N TRP A 63 -18.04 -19.72 9.99
CA TRP A 63 -17.98 -18.34 10.49
C TRP A 63 -18.74 -17.33 9.60
N PRO A 64 -19.49 -16.36 10.18
CA PRO A 64 -20.20 -15.36 9.40
C PRO A 64 -19.35 -14.11 9.07
N LYS A 65 -19.35 -13.75 7.77
CA LYS A 65 -18.90 -12.48 7.12
C LYS A 65 -17.48 -12.48 6.56
N GLU A 66 -17.37 -12.25 5.25
CA GLU A 66 -16.09 -12.05 4.56
C GLU A 66 -16.26 -11.12 3.35
N GLY A 67 -15.29 -10.24 3.14
CA GLY A 67 -15.20 -9.39 1.95
C GLY A 67 -14.31 -10.01 0.87
N ILE A 68 -14.76 -9.99 -0.40
CA ILE A 68 -13.96 -10.47 -1.54
C ILE A 68 -13.78 -9.34 -2.55
N ARG A 69 -12.53 -9.10 -2.99
CA ARG A 69 -12.20 -8.14 -4.05
C ARG A 69 -11.50 -8.85 -5.22
N PRO A 70 -12.23 -9.16 -6.31
CA PRO A 70 -11.61 -9.70 -7.50
C PRO A 70 -10.92 -8.61 -8.35
N ASN A 71 -9.81 -8.95 -9.00
CA ASN A 71 -9.12 -8.12 -10.00
C ASN A 71 -8.98 -8.82 -11.36
N GLY A 72 -8.80 -8.06 -12.43
CA GLY A 72 -8.51 -8.63 -13.75
C GLY A 72 -7.11 -9.24 -13.86
N HIS A 73 -6.82 -9.86 -15.01
CA HIS A 73 -5.47 -10.37 -15.28
C HIS A 73 -4.51 -9.23 -15.56
N LEU A 74 -3.23 -9.44 -15.28
CA LEU A 74 -2.20 -8.46 -15.64
C LEU A 74 -1.73 -8.69 -17.07
N LEU A 75 -1.63 -7.60 -17.84
CA LEU A 75 -1.13 -7.54 -19.21
C LEU A 75 0.10 -6.64 -19.29
N ASN A 76 0.84 -6.70 -20.39
CA ASN A 76 1.91 -5.73 -20.72
C ASN A 76 1.72 -5.31 -22.19
N GLY A 77 0.71 -4.47 -22.44
CA GLY A 77 0.20 -4.07 -23.75
C GLY A 77 -0.55 -5.19 -24.50
N ALA A 78 -0.16 -6.44 -24.29
CA ALA A 78 -0.81 -7.65 -24.78
C ALA A 78 -0.79 -8.74 -23.70
N LYS A 79 -1.49 -9.85 -23.97
CA LYS A 79 -1.50 -11.04 -23.12
C LYS A 79 -0.06 -11.47 -22.79
N MET A 80 0.21 -11.65 -21.50
CA MET A 80 1.51 -12.15 -21.07
C MET A 80 1.62 -13.65 -21.36
N SER A 81 2.62 -14.04 -22.14
CA SER A 81 2.91 -15.44 -22.46
C SER A 81 4.39 -15.65 -22.72
N LYS A 82 4.95 -16.71 -22.12
CA LYS A 82 6.33 -17.14 -22.32
C LYS A 82 6.63 -17.44 -23.79
N SER A 83 5.69 -18.04 -24.52
CA SER A 83 5.89 -18.42 -25.94
C SER A 83 6.00 -17.21 -26.87
N THR A 84 5.34 -16.11 -26.53
CA THR A 84 5.37 -14.86 -27.31
C THR A 84 6.56 -13.96 -26.95
N GLY A 85 7.36 -14.32 -25.95
CA GLY A 85 8.40 -13.46 -25.38
C GLY A 85 7.87 -12.28 -24.55
N ASN A 86 6.57 -12.01 -24.56
CA ASN A 86 5.92 -11.02 -23.70
C ASN A 86 5.65 -11.59 -22.31
N PHE A 87 6.70 -11.78 -21.51
CA PHE A 87 6.60 -12.27 -20.16
C PHE A 87 7.57 -11.53 -19.25
N LEU A 88 7.10 -11.12 -18.08
CA LEU A 88 7.90 -10.42 -17.10
C LEU A 88 7.69 -11.07 -15.74
N THR A 89 8.75 -11.62 -15.16
CA THR A 89 8.72 -12.10 -13.77
C THR A 89 8.78 -10.92 -12.80
N LEU A 90 8.26 -11.09 -11.59
CA LEU A 90 8.37 -10.07 -10.54
C LEU A 90 9.82 -9.61 -10.32
N ARG A 91 10.76 -10.56 -10.29
CA ARG A 91 12.19 -10.27 -10.12
C ARG A 91 12.71 -9.39 -11.25
N GLN A 92 12.40 -9.72 -12.50
CA GLN A 92 12.79 -8.90 -13.65
C GLN A 92 12.13 -7.52 -13.63
N THR A 93 10.87 -7.41 -13.19
CA THR A 93 10.22 -6.10 -13.02
C THR A 93 11.02 -5.23 -12.05
N VAL A 94 11.36 -5.76 -10.88
CA VAL A 94 12.11 -5.03 -9.85
C VAL A 94 13.52 -4.69 -10.31
N GLU A 95 14.23 -5.61 -10.96
CA GLU A 95 15.57 -5.37 -11.50
C GLU A 95 15.59 -4.30 -12.60
N ASN A 96 14.53 -4.22 -13.42
CA ASN A 96 14.46 -3.26 -14.53
C ASN A 96 14.06 -1.84 -14.09
N VAL A 97 13.09 -1.71 -13.18
CA VAL A 97 12.52 -0.38 -12.84
C VAL A 97 12.64 0.01 -11.36
N GLY A 98 13.11 -0.88 -10.51
CA GLY A 98 13.13 -0.70 -9.06
C GLY A 98 11.78 -0.96 -8.39
N THR A 99 11.81 -1.25 -7.09
CA THR A 99 10.62 -1.63 -6.31
C THR A 99 9.54 -0.55 -6.29
N ASP A 100 9.93 0.71 -6.05
CA ASP A 100 8.96 1.80 -5.86
C ASP A 100 8.24 2.14 -7.17
N ALA A 101 9.00 2.26 -8.26
CA ALA A 101 8.40 2.53 -9.56
C ALA A 101 7.54 1.35 -10.04
N ALA A 102 7.95 0.10 -9.78
CA ALA A 102 7.14 -1.08 -10.07
C ALA A 102 5.80 -1.03 -9.32
N ARG A 103 5.83 -0.75 -8.01
CA ARG A 103 4.61 -0.67 -7.18
C ARG A 103 3.66 0.42 -7.65
N ILE A 104 4.15 1.61 -7.95
CA ILE A 104 3.32 2.72 -8.44
C ILE A 104 2.74 2.38 -9.82
N THR A 105 3.53 1.76 -10.70
CA THR A 105 3.03 1.38 -12.03
C THR A 105 1.97 0.28 -11.95
N ILE A 106 2.11 -0.67 -11.02
CA ILE A 106 1.07 -1.69 -10.76
C ILE A 106 -0.17 -1.04 -10.17
N ALA A 107 -0.03 -0.05 -9.29
CA ALA A 107 -1.16 0.71 -8.76
C ALA A 107 -1.92 1.49 -9.85
N ASP A 108 -1.21 1.99 -10.86
CA ASP A 108 -1.77 2.67 -12.04
C ASP A 108 -2.32 1.70 -13.11
N ALA A 109 -2.02 0.39 -13.00
CA ALA A 109 -2.34 -0.58 -14.05
C ALA A 109 -3.84 -0.86 -14.19
N GLY A 110 -4.62 -0.68 -13.12
CA GLY A 110 -6.06 -0.88 -13.10
C GLY A 110 -6.59 -1.37 -11.74
N ASP A 111 -7.76 -0.87 -11.35
CA ASP A 111 -8.40 -1.14 -10.06
C ASP A 111 -9.76 -1.88 -10.18
N ALA A 112 -10.21 -2.10 -11.41
CA ALA A 112 -11.46 -2.79 -11.75
C ALA A 112 -11.27 -4.32 -11.97
N VAL A 113 -12.37 -4.99 -12.31
CA VAL A 113 -12.39 -6.42 -12.68
C VAL A 113 -11.86 -6.65 -14.10
N GLU A 114 -11.79 -5.58 -14.91
CA GLU A 114 -11.16 -5.63 -16.22
C GLU A 114 -9.65 -5.84 -16.11
N ASP A 115 -9.04 -6.37 -17.17
CA ASP A 115 -7.62 -6.68 -17.17
C ASP A 115 -6.76 -5.42 -16.98
N ALA A 116 -5.81 -5.50 -16.06
CA ALA A 116 -4.89 -4.43 -15.71
C ALA A 116 -3.69 -4.43 -16.67
N ASN A 117 -3.13 -3.26 -16.96
CA ASN A 117 -2.05 -3.12 -17.93
C ASN A 117 -0.77 -2.53 -17.32
N LEU A 118 0.30 -3.34 -17.25
CA LEU A 118 1.62 -2.94 -16.81
C LEU A 118 2.44 -2.39 -17.98
N GLU A 119 2.35 -1.09 -18.25
CA GLU A 119 3.13 -0.46 -19.32
C GLU A 119 4.55 -0.06 -18.86
N LYS A 120 5.57 -0.61 -19.52
CA LYS A 120 6.98 -0.20 -19.28
C LYS A 120 7.21 1.30 -19.46
N ARG A 121 6.49 1.94 -20.39
CA ARG A 121 6.58 3.40 -20.62
C ARG A 121 6.12 4.19 -19.40
N VAL A 122 5.05 3.73 -18.74
CA VAL A 122 4.56 4.34 -17.49
C VAL A 122 5.59 4.13 -16.39
N ALA A 123 6.16 2.94 -16.27
CA ALA A 123 7.22 2.67 -15.28
C ALA A 123 8.44 3.58 -15.43
N ASN A 124 8.93 3.78 -16.65
CA ASN A 124 10.04 4.70 -16.91
C ASN A 124 9.70 6.15 -16.55
N LYS A 125 8.48 6.60 -16.88
CA LYS A 125 8.00 7.93 -16.50
C LYS A 125 7.90 8.08 -14.98
N THR A 126 7.48 7.04 -14.27
CA THR A 126 7.41 7.01 -12.81
C THR A 126 8.78 7.14 -12.17
N ILE A 127 9.81 6.47 -12.70
CA ILE A 127 11.20 6.62 -12.21
C ILE A 127 11.64 8.09 -12.28
N LEU A 128 11.43 8.74 -13.43
CA LEU A 128 11.80 10.14 -13.62
C LEU A 128 11.08 11.05 -12.64
N LYS A 129 9.76 10.87 -12.47
CA LYS A 129 8.96 11.64 -11.51
C LYS A 129 9.44 11.46 -10.06
N LEU A 130 9.77 10.22 -9.66
CA LEU A 130 10.30 9.95 -8.31
C LEU A 130 11.65 10.62 -8.09
N TYR A 131 12.50 10.63 -9.11
CA TYR A 131 13.79 11.31 -9.05
C TYR A 131 13.62 12.83 -8.94
N GLU A 132 12.76 13.42 -9.76
CA GLU A 132 12.43 14.85 -9.73
C GLU A 132 11.84 15.25 -8.37
N LEU A 133 10.90 14.45 -7.83
CA LEU A 133 10.32 14.66 -6.51
C LEU A 133 11.40 14.65 -5.42
N LYS A 134 12.30 13.65 -5.44
CA LYS A 134 13.40 13.56 -4.48
C LYS A 134 14.32 14.78 -4.58
N LYS A 135 14.64 15.23 -5.79
CA LYS A 135 15.46 16.43 -6.02
C LYS A 135 14.78 17.66 -5.45
N TRP A 136 13.50 17.86 -5.78
CA TRP A 136 12.70 18.97 -5.29
C TRP A 136 12.61 18.98 -3.76
N LEU A 137 12.37 17.83 -3.13
CA LEU A 137 12.35 17.72 -1.66
C LEU A 137 13.69 18.12 -1.03
N LYS A 138 14.81 17.73 -1.62
CA LYS A 138 16.14 18.14 -1.15
C LYS A 138 16.37 19.63 -1.30
N GLU A 139 15.95 20.22 -2.41
CA GLU A 139 16.03 21.67 -2.62
C GLU A 139 15.17 22.40 -1.58
N MET A 140 13.94 21.95 -1.32
CA MET A 140 13.07 22.55 -0.29
C MET A 140 13.67 22.46 1.12
N LEU A 141 14.39 21.39 1.45
CA LEU A 141 14.96 21.19 2.79
C LEU A 141 16.30 21.90 3.00
N TYR A 142 17.15 21.97 1.97
CA TYR A 142 18.51 22.49 2.11
C TYR A 142 18.66 23.95 1.67
N SER A 143 17.74 24.48 0.87
CA SER A 143 17.76 25.86 0.40
C SER A 143 16.77 26.75 1.17
N VAL A 144 16.47 26.40 2.42
CA VAL A 144 15.57 27.20 3.27
C VAL A 144 16.17 28.58 3.51
N VAL A 145 15.38 29.61 3.20
CA VAL A 145 15.71 31.00 3.47
C VAL A 145 14.93 31.43 4.71
N LEU A 146 15.65 31.63 5.81
CA LEU A 146 15.06 32.09 7.06
C LEU A 146 14.86 33.60 7.03
N ILE A 147 13.70 34.06 7.47
CA ILE A 147 13.32 35.46 7.45
C ILE A 147 12.75 35.89 8.79
N GLU A 148 13.32 36.95 9.35
CA GLU A 148 12.93 37.49 10.64
C GLU A 148 11.85 38.58 10.52
N SER A 149 11.90 39.38 9.46
CA SER A 149 10.99 40.52 9.24
C SER A 149 10.59 40.69 7.77
N PRO A 150 9.51 41.45 7.48
CA PRO A 150 9.14 41.76 6.09
C PRO A 150 10.23 42.50 5.31
N ASP A 151 11.02 43.35 5.97
CA ASP A 151 12.11 44.09 5.34
C ASP A 151 13.28 43.16 4.97
N ASP A 152 13.57 42.17 5.82
CA ASP A 152 14.56 41.11 5.55
C ASP A 152 14.16 40.26 4.33
N PHE A 153 12.85 40.05 4.11
CA PHE A 153 12.37 39.42 2.87
C PHE A 153 12.64 40.25 1.63
N VAL A 154 12.39 41.56 1.68
CA VAL A 154 12.66 42.44 0.53
C VAL A 154 14.15 42.45 0.21
N CYS A 155 15.01 42.55 1.24
CA CYS A 155 16.46 42.50 1.08
C CYS A 155 16.92 41.20 0.41
N LYS A 156 16.56 40.04 0.96
CA LYS A 156 16.96 38.72 0.43
C LYS A 156 16.37 38.40 -0.93
N ARG A 157 15.18 38.93 -1.24
CA ARG A 157 14.57 38.81 -2.57
C ARG A 157 15.36 39.63 -3.59
N ASP A 158 15.69 40.87 -3.25
CA ASP A 158 16.37 41.79 -4.16
C ASP A 158 17.84 41.37 -4.37
N ASP A 159 18.45 40.70 -3.39
CA ASP A 159 19.77 40.06 -3.48
C ASP A 159 19.75 38.69 -4.22
N ASN A 160 18.61 38.27 -4.78
CA ASN A 160 18.40 36.98 -5.47
C ASN A 160 18.66 35.73 -4.60
N GLU A 161 18.63 35.84 -3.27
CA GLU A 161 18.75 34.70 -2.37
C GLU A 161 17.47 33.84 -2.33
N VAL A 162 16.31 34.44 -2.65
CA VAL A 162 15.02 33.74 -2.71
C VAL A 162 14.77 33.18 -4.11
N VAL A 163 15.22 31.94 -4.35
CA VAL A 163 15.01 31.23 -5.64
C VAL A 163 13.58 30.71 -5.78
N ASN A 164 12.97 30.27 -4.68
CA ASN A 164 11.57 29.80 -4.65
C ASN A 164 10.91 30.30 -3.36
N VAL A 165 9.75 30.94 -3.48
CA VAL A 165 8.98 31.48 -2.34
C VAL A 165 8.60 30.39 -1.34
N ASN A 166 8.43 29.14 -1.79
CA ASN A 166 8.13 28.00 -0.92
C ASN A 166 9.30 27.61 0.00
N MET A 167 10.52 28.09 -0.27
CA MET A 167 11.69 27.88 0.59
C MET A 167 11.79 28.93 1.72
N VAL A 168 10.96 29.97 1.68
CA VAL A 168 10.96 31.02 2.68
C VAL A 168 10.26 30.54 3.94
N GLN A 169 10.98 30.54 5.06
CA GLN A 169 10.43 30.25 6.38
C GLN A 169 10.59 31.45 7.29
N ARG A 170 9.49 31.83 7.96
CA ARG A 170 9.50 32.93 8.93
C ARG A 170 9.86 32.39 10.30
N THR A 171 10.82 33.04 10.96
CA THR A 171 11.27 32.72 12.32
C THR A 171 10.76 33.72 13.36
N GLY A 172 10.13 34.82 12.91
CA GLY A 172 9.54 35.84 13.78
C GLY A 172 8.26 35.40 14.50
N ALA A 173 7.72 36.29 15.33
CA ALA A 173 6.49 36.04 16.08
C ALA A 173 5.29 35.75 15.14
N PHE A 174 4.42 34.84 15.59
CA PHE A 174 3.18 34.54 14.89
C PHE A 174 2.34 35.81 14.74
N ASN A 175 1.85 36.05 13.54
CA ASN A 175 0.94 37.14 13.25
C ASN A 175 -0.51 36.63 13.20
N LEU A 176 -1.46 37.56 13.11
CA LEU A 176 -2.90 37.27 13.06
C LEU A 176 -3.28 36.17 12.03
N ARG A 177 -2.63 36.13 10.86
CA ARG A 177 -2.91 35.08 9.86
C ARG A 177 -2.38 33.72 10.26
N ASP A 178 -1.26 33.67 10.97
CA ASP A 178 -0.70 32.41 11.45
C ASP A 178 -1.54 31.84 12.59
N GLU A 179 -2.12 32.71 13.43
CA GLU A 179 -3.09 32.31 14.46
C GLU A 179 -4.39 31.79 13.84
N LEU A 180 -4.87 32.41 12.76
CA LEU A 180 -6.07 31.96 12.04
C LEU A 180 -5.91 30.60 11.34
N LEU A 181 -4.69 30.24 10.93
CA LEU A 181 -4.37 29.01 10.19
C LEU A 181 -3.87 27.87 11.07
N LYS A 182 -3.83 28.05 12.40
CA LYS A 182 -3.36 27.04 13.37
C LYS A 182 -4.37 25.91 13.65
N ASN A 183 -5.54 25.94 13.00
CA ASN A 183 -6.62 24.96 13.17
C ASN A 183 -6.53 23.84 12.13
#